data_AF-A0A7W0R9V0-F1
#
_entry.id   AF-A0A7W0R9V0-F1
#
_cell.length_a   1.000
_cell.length_b   1.000
_cell.length_c   1.000
_cell.angle_alpha   90.00
_cell.angle_beta   90.00
_cell.angle_gamma   90.00
#
_symmetry.space_group_name_H-M   'P 1'
#
loop_
_entity.id
_entity.type
_entity.pdbx_description
1 polymer ?
#
loop_
_entity_poly.entity_id
_entity_poly.type
_entity_poly.pdbx_seq_one_letter_code
_entity_poly.pdbx_strand_id
1 'polypeptide(L)' 'AEDVLSALLDGNRDYEARFGHIFIVCAAEKSAGEILALLRARLTNDPAAEIRVAAEEHAKICALRLVAEE' A
#
# COMPACT_ATOMS: atom_id res chain seq x y z
N ALA A 1 -5.42 18.17 -6.17
CA ALA A 1 -4.42 17.44 -5.37
C ALA A 1 -4.89 17.15 -3.94
N GLU A 2 -5.72 18.01 -3.34
CA GLU A 2 -6.32 17.80 -2.02
C GLU A 2 -7.26 16.57 -1.95
N ASP A 3 -7.97 16.29 -3.04
CA ASP A 3 -8.90 15.16 -3.15
C ASP A 3 -8.23 13.78 -3.01
N VAL A 4 -7.03 13.61 -3.59
CA VAL A 4 -6.29 12.33 -3.56
C VAL A 4 -5.78 12.02 -2.16
N LEU A 5 -5.28 13.03 -1.43
CA LEU A 5 -4.82 12.86 -0.05
C LEU A 5 -5.98 12.51 0.88
N SER A 6 -7.13 13.17 0.72
CA SER A 6 -8.33 12.84 1.50
C SER A 6 -8.82 11.42 1.21
N ALA A 7 -8.83 11.01 -0.06
CA ALA A 7 -9.23 9.65 -0.46
C ALA A 7 -8.24 8.58 0.03
N LEU A 8 -6.94 8.88 0.10
CA LEU A 8 -5.94 8.00 0.69
C LEU A 8 -6.10 7.86 2.20
N LEU A 9 -6.43 8.96 2.90
CA LEU A 9 -6.70 8.92 4.34
C LEU A 9 -7.92 8.07 4.66
N ASP A 10 -9.00 8.27 3.92
CA ASP A 10 -10.23 7.48 4.07
C ASP A 10 -10.00 6.00 3.75
N GLY A 11 -9.33 5.71 2.63
CA GLY A 11 -8.98 4.34 2.26
C GLY A 11 -8.04 3.66 3.25
N ASN A 12 -7.09 4.39 3.87
CA ASN A 12 -6.22 3.82 4.90
C ASN A 12 -7.00 3.46 6.17
N ARG A 13 -7.99 4.27 6.55
CA ARG A 13 -8.88 3.97 7.67
C ARG A 13 -9.73 2.74 7.41
N ASP A 14 -10.34 2.64 6.24
CA ASP A 14 -11.12 1.47 5.84
C ASP A 14 -10.24 0.20 5.81
N TYR A 15 -9.02 0.36 5.31
CA TYR A 15 -8.05 -0.73 5.22
C TYR A 15 -7.63 -1.23 6.61
N GLU A 16 -7.30 -0.32 7.52
CA GLU A 16 -6.97 -0.66 8.90
C GLU A 16 -8.15 -1.32 9.62
N ALA A 17 -9.38 -0.82 9.41
CA ALA A 17 -10.59 -1.41 9.99
C ALA A 17 -10.89 -2.82 9.45
N ARG A 18 -10.61 -3.07 8.17
CA ARG A 18 -10.87 -4.36 7.52
C ARG A 18 -9.80 -5.42 7.78
N PHE A 19 -8.53 -5.03 7.72
CA PHE A 19 -7.40 -5.96 7.79
C PHE A 19 -6.67 -5.94 9.13
N GLY A 20 -6.87 -4.92 9.98
CA GLY A 20 -6.23 -4.79 11.29
C GLY A 20 -4.76 -4.37 11.23
N HIS A 21 -4.28 -3.90 10.08
CA HIS A 21 -2.92 -3.39 9.89
C HIS A 21 -2.89 -2.26 8.87
N ILE A 22 -1.80 -1.48 8.87
CA ILE A 22 -1.62 -0.38 7.92
C ILE A 22 -1.43 -0.89 6.49
N PHE A 23 -1.81 -0.06 5.52
CA PHE A 23 -1.53 -0.30 4.12
C PHE A 23 -0.05 -0.03 3.82
N ILE A 24 0.62 -1.01 3.22
CA ILE A 24 2.03 -0.89 2.80
C ILE A 24 2.16 -1.23 1.31
N VAL A 25 2.86 -0.36 0.60
CA VAL A 25 3.13 -0.48 -0.84
C VAL A 25 4.50 0.12 -1.14
N CYS A 26 5.23 -0.47 -2.08
CA CYS A 26 6.47 0.11 -2.56
C CYS A 26 6.15 1.34 -3.43
N ALA A 27 6.44 2.53 -2.90
CA ALA A 27 6.12 3.81 -3.55
C ALA A 27 7.20 4.29 -4.53
N ALA A 28 8.32 3.57 -4.68
CA ALA A 28 9.50 4.03 -5.43
C ALA A 28 9.19 4.49 -6.87
N GLU A 29 8.20 3.87 -7.52
CA GLU A 29 7.84 4.16 -8.92
C GLU A 29 6.37 4.59 -9.07
N LYS A 30 5.65 4.86 -7.97
CA LYS A 30 4.19 5.05 -8.01
C LYS A 30 3.78 6.47 -7.64
N SER A 31 2.90 7.06 -8.45
CA SER A 31 2.27 8.35 -8.16
C SER A 31 1.14 8.20 -7.13
N ALA A 32 0.78 9.29 -6.44
CA ALA A 32 -0.30 9.27 -5.43
C ALA A 32 -1.65 8.72 -5.95
N GLY A 33 -1.99 9.00 -7.22
CA GLY A 33 -3.20 8.45 -7.86
C GLY A 33 -3.12 6.93 -8.08
N GLU A 34 -1.95 6.40 -8.42
CA GLU A 34 -1.72 4.95 -8.58
C GLU A 34 -1.79 4.24 -7.22
N ILE A 35 -1.22 4.86 -6.18
CA ILE A 35 -1.31 4.35 -4.81
C ILE A 35 -2.77 4.28 -4.36
N LEU A 36 -3.57 5.30 -4.66
CA LEU A 36 -5.00 5.31 -4.33
C LEU A 36 -5.77 4.21 -5.08
N ALA A 37 -5.49 4.02 -6.37
CA ALA A 37 -6.11 2.96 -7.17
C ALA A 37 -5.76 1.56 -6.61
N LEU A 38 -4.51 1.35 -6.23
CA LEU A 38 -4.04 0.11 -5.60
C LEU A 38 -4.70 -0.12 -4.24
N LEU A 39 -4.79 0.91 -3.40
CA LEU A 39 -5.46 0.83 -2.11
C LEU A 39 -6.92 0.40 -2.27
N ARG A 40 -7.65 1.01 -3.21
CA ARG A 40 -9.05 0.65 -3.51
C ARG A 40 -9.20 -0.77 -4.06
N ALA A 41 -8.31 -1.19 -4.96
CA ALA A 41 -8.33 -2.55 -5.48
C ALA A 41 -8.06 -3.58 -4.37
N ARG A 42 -7.06 -3.31 -3.53
CA ARG A 42 -6.64 -4.19 -2.44
C ARG A 42 -7.62 -4.25 -1.28
N LEU A 43 -8.38 -3.18 -1.05
CA LEU A 43 -9.53 -3.20 -0.14
C LEU A 43 -10.55 -4.29 -0.50
N THR A 44 -10.68 -4.69 -1.77
CA THR A 44 -11.58 -5.80 -2.14
C THR A 44 -10.97 -7.19 -1.97
N ASN A 45 -9.67 -7.30 -1.72
CA ASN A 45 -9.00 -8.59 -1.57
C ASN A 45 -9.40 -9.31 -0.29
N ASP A 46 -9.20 -10.62 -0.30
CA ASP A 46 -9.29 -11.47 0.88
C ASP A 46 -8.11 -11.18 1.82
N PRO A 47 -8.31 -11.09 3.15
CA PRO A 47 -7.25 -10.80 4.11
C PRO A 47 -6.03 -11.73 3.99
N ALA A 48 -6.25 -13.01 3.68
CA ALA A 48 -5.17 -13.98 3.53
C ALA A 48 -4.36 -13.79 2.23
N ALA A 49 -4.99 -13.29 1.17
CA ALA A 49 -4.27 -12.85 -0.02
C ALA A 49 -3.54 -11.55 0.27
N GLU A 50 -4.16 -10.66 1.04
CA GLU A 50 -3.64 -9.32 1.21
C GLU A 50 -2.37 -9.24 2.06
N ILE A 51 -2.28 -10.05 3.12
CA ILE A 51 -1.04 -10.21 3.89
C ILE A 51 0.13 -10.65 3.00
N ARG A 52 -0.11 -11.53 2.03
CA ARG A 52 0.95 -11.98 1.11
C ARG A 52 1.43 -10.84 0.22
N VAL A 53 0.50 -10.10 -0.38
CA VAL A 53 0.85 -8.93 -1.21
C VAL A 53 1.56 -7.86 -0.37
N ALA A 54 1.12 -7.61 0.86
CA ALA A 54 1.76 -6.67 1.77
C ALA A 54 3.19 -7.10 2.11
N ALA A 55 3.42 -8.39 2.34
CA ALA A 55 4.75 -8.94 2.57
C ALA A 55 5.66 -8.81 1.34
N GLU A 56 5.14 -9.04 0.12
CA GLU A 56 5.88 -8.84 -1.12
C GLU A 56 6.26 -7.37 -1.32
N GLU A 57 5.35 -6.43 -1.11
CA GLU A 57 5.64 -5.00 -1.18
C GLU A 57 6.68 -4.59 -0.13
N HIS A 58 6.60 -5.12 1.08
CA HIS A 58 7.61 -4.89 2.12
C HIS A 58 8.97 -5.47 1.74
N ALA A 59 9.02 -6.66 1.14
CA ALA A 59 10.25 -7.26 0.64
C ALA A 59 10.88 -6.41 -0.47
N LYS A 60 10.09 -5.82 -1.38
CA LYS A 60 10.58 -4.86 -2.38
C LYS A 60 11.21 -3.62 -1.74
N ILE A 61 10.57 -3.05 -0.71
CA ILE A 61 11.12 -1.91 0.04
C ILE A 61 12.44 -2.31 0.71
N CYS A 62 12.52 -3.50 1.29
CA CYS A 62 13.73 -4.01 1.92
C CYS A 62 14.86 -4.22 0.89
N ALA A 63 14.56 -4.85 -0.24
CA ALA A 63 15.51 -5.03 -1.34
C ALA A 63 16.04 -3.69 -1.87
N LEU A 64 15.16 -2.72 -2.11
CA LEU A 64 15.56 -1.37 -2.53
C LEU A 64 16.47 -0.68 -1.51
N ARG A 65 16.23 -0.87 -0.22
CA ARG A 65 17.09 -0.32 0.84
C ARG A 65 18.45 -0.99 0.89
N LEU A 66 18.53 -2.30 0.65
CA LEU A 66 19.79 -3.05 0.63
C LEU A 66 20.65 -2.72 -0.60
N VAL A 67 20.05 -2.55 -1.78
CA VAL A 67 20.80 -2.23 -3.02
C VAL A 67 21.15 -0.75 -3.14
N ALA A 68 20.50 0.14 -2.37
CA ALA A 68 20.81 1.57 -2.36
C ALA A 68 22.08 1.92 -1.56
N GLU A 69 22.75 0.93 -0.94
CA GLU A 69 24.02 1.10 -0.23
C GLU A 69 25.27 0.79 -1.08
N GLU A 70 25.15 0.57 -2.40
CA GLU A 70 26.28 0.43 -3.34
C GLU A 70 26.51 1.66 -4.24
#